data_AF-A0A9W7ME04-F1
#
_entry.id   AF-A0A9W7ME04-F1
#
_cell.length_a   1.000
_cell.length_b   1.000
_cell.length_c   1.000
_cell.angle_alpha   90.00
_cell.angle_beta   90.00
_cell.angle_gamma   90.00
#
_symmetry.space_group_name_H-M   'P 1'
#
loop_
_entity.id
_entity.type
_entity.pdbx_description
1 polymer ?
#
loop_
_entity_poly.entity_id
_entity_poly.type
_entity_poly.pdbx_seq_one_letter_code
_entity_poly.pdbx_strand_id
1 'polypeptide(L)'
;MNHHVNYVTYIGWVLESMPQETIDTHELASITLDYRRECLQDDVVDSLTSIEPTDGAETVSKLTGTNGSAVARKDDADCPMFLHLLRVSCDEQEINRGRTEWRKKHAR
;
A
#
# COMPACT_ATOMS: atom_id res chain seq x y z
N MET A 1 6.58 5.05 -29.08
CA MET A 1 6.66 4.59 -27.68
C MET A 1 6.38 5.81 -26.84
N ASN A 2 5.42 5.76 -25.92
CA ASN A 2 5.17 6.89 -25.01
C ASN A 2 6.32 6.88 -24.00
N HIS A 3 7.01 7.99 -23.79
CA HIS A 3 8.21 8.07 -22.96
C HIS A 3 7.92 7.97 -21.45
N HIS A 4 6.81 7.32 -21.10
CA HIS A 4 6.25 7.23 -19.76
C HIS A 4 6.23 5.77 -19.31
N VAL A 5 6.49 5.55 -18.03
CA VAL A 5 6.40 4.24 -17.41
C VAL A 5 4.94 3.76 -17.37
N ASN A 6 4.73 2.47 -17.60
CA ASN A 6 3.39 1.85 -17.63
C ASN A 6 2.82 1.73 -16.21
N TYR A 7 1.50 1.92 -16.05
CA TYR A 7 0.75 1.66 -14.82
C TYR A 7 1.05 0.30 -14.18
N VAL A 8 1.30 -0.74 -14.98
CA VAL A 8 1.67 -2.08 -14.47
C VAL A 8 3.02 -2.07 -13.74
N THR A 9 3.98 -1.29 -14.23
CA THR A 9 5.31 -1.18 -13.60
C THR A 9 5.20 -0.56 -12.20
N TYR A 10 4.36 0.46 -12.04
CA TYR A 10 4.15 1.07 -10.72
C TYR A 10 3.52 0.09 -9.72
N ILE A 11 2.61 -0.78 -10.16
CA ILE A 11 2.07 -1.84 -9.28
C ILE A 11 3.19 -2.78 -8.84
N GLY A 12 4.08 -3.16 -9.76
CA GLY A 12 5.26 -3.98 -9.44
C GLY A 12 6.14 -3.33 -8.38
N TRP A 13 6.49 -2.05 -8.56
CA TRP A 13 7.29 -1.31 -7.58
C TRP A 13 6.58 -1.12 -6.24
N VAL A 14 5.26 -0.88 -6.22
CA VAL A 14 4.49 -0.81 -4.97
C VAL A 14 4.59 -2.10 -4.16
N LEU A 15 4.58 -3.26 -4.82
CA LEU A 15 4.66 -4.55 -4.14
C LEU A 15 6.09 -5.01 -3.82
N GLU A 16 7.11 -4.32 -4.34
CA GLU A 16 8.52 -4.71 -4.18
C GLU A 16 9.02 -4.63 -2.73
N SER A 17 8.52 -3.66 -1.96
CA SER A 17 8.90 -3.46 -0.56
C SER A 17 7.97 -4.16 0.45
N MET A 18 7.04 -5.00 -0.04
CA MET A 18 6.16 -5.78 0.83
C MET A 18 6.95 -6.79 1.69
N PRO A 19 6.64 -6.91 2.99
CA PRO A 19 7.24 -7.95 3.84
C PRO A 19 7.00 -9.36 3.28
N GLN A 20 8.08 -10.14 3.15
CA GLN A 20 8.02 -11.50 2.60
C GLN A 20 7.06 -12.41 3.37
N GLU A 21 6.99 -12.27 4.70
CA GLU A 21 6.06 -13.03 5.54
C GLU A 21 4.60 -12.82 5.10
N THR A 22 4.20 -11.58 4.79
CA THR A 22 2.87 -11.28 4.26
C THR A 22 2.66 -11.94 2.90
N ILE A 23 3.64 -11.85 1.99
CA ILE A 23 3.56 -12.49 0.67
C ILE A 23 3.41 -14.01 0.77
N ASP A 24 4.06 -14.64 1.75
CA ASP A 24 4.06 -16.09 1.93
C ASP A 24 2.73 -16.58 2.53
N THR A 25 2.18 -15.85 3.49
CA THR A 25 1.03 -16.28 4.30
C THR A 25 -0.32 -15.70 3.85
N HIS A 26 -0.31 -14.57 3.13
CA HIS A 26 -1.50 -13.85 2.69
C HIS A 26 -1.51 -13.64 1.18
N GLU A 27 -2.69 -13.46 0.63
CA GLU A 27 -2.89 -13.04 -0.75
C GLU A 27 -3.47 -11.62 -0.79
N LEU A 28 -3.08 -10.85 -1.81
CA LEU A 28 -3.57 -9.49 -2.02
C LEU A 28 -5.06 -9.53 -2.32
N ALA A 29 -5.87 -8.91 -1.47
CA ALA A 29 -7.31 -8.85 -1.60
C ALA A 29 -7.76 -7.60 -2.36
N SER A 30 -7.14 -6.46 -2.06
CA SER A 30 -7.45 -5.17 -2.69
C SER A 30 -6.21 -4.30 -2.78
N ILE A 31 -6.14 -3.48 -3.84
CA ILE A 31 -5.14 -2.43 -4.00
C ILE A 31 -5.82 -1.16 -4.53
N THR A 32 -5.55 -0.04 -3.88
CA THR A 32 -5.99 1.30 -4.30
C THR A 32 -4.75 2.15 -4.51
N LEU A 33 -4.64 2.83 -5.66
CA LEU A 33 -3.50 3.67 -6.01
C LEU A 33 -3.95 5.09 -6.36
N ASP A 34 -3.36 6.07 -5.68
CA ASP A 34 -3.49 7.49 -5.98
C ASP A 34 -2.27 7.94 -6.78
N TYR A 35 -2.46 8.13 -8.07
CA TYR A 35 -1.41 8.57 -8.98
C TYR A 35 -1.26 10.08 -9.00
N ARG A 36 -0.04 10.59 -8.84
CA ARG A 36 0.24 12.04 -8.84
C ARG A 36 0.99 12.50 -10.08
N ARG A 37 1.98 11.72 -10.54
CA ARG A 37 2.84 12.10 -11.65
C ARG A 37 3.49 10.90 -12.31
N GLU A 38 4.00 11.14 -13.52
CA GLU A 38 4.87 10.22 -14.24
C GLU A 38 6.33 10.36 -13.77
N CYS A 39 7.05 9.24 -13.80
CA CYS A 39 8.50 9.20 -13.81
C CYS A 39 9.04 8.87 -15.21
N LEU A 40 10.29 9.26 -15.44
CA LEU A 40 11.03 9.03 -16.67
C LEU A 40 11.85 7.74 -16.58
N GLN A 41 12.43 7.34 -17.71
CA GLN A 41 13.22 6.09 -17.81
C GLN A 41 14.44 6.03 -16.87
N ASP A 42 15.06 7.18 -16.58
CA ASP A 42 16.29 7.26 -15.80
C ASP A 42 16.06 7.64 -14.33
N ASP A 43 14.80 7.81 -13.91
CA ASP A 43 14.48 8.14 -12.53
C ASP A 43 14.71 6.91 -11.63
N VAL A 44 15.45 7.13 -10.54
CA VAL A 44 15.56 6.14 -9.46
C VAL A 44 14.36 6.33 -8.53
N VAL A 45 13.66 5.22 -8.24
CA VAL A 45 12.42 5.22 -7.46
C VAL A 45 12.64 4.49 -6.14
N ASP A 46 12.29 5.14 -5.03
CA ASP A 46 12.17 4.49 -3.72
C ASP A 46 10.79 3.82 -3.62
N SER A 47 10.76 2.58 -3.15
CA SER A 47 9.54 1.89 -2.74
C SER A 47 9.49 1.78 -1.22
N LEU A 48 8.46 2.38 -0.62
CA LEU A 48 8.29 2.44 0.84
C LEU A 48 6.94 1.85 1.23
N THR A 49 6.96 0.90 2.18
CA THR A 49 5.77 0.28 2.77
C THR A 49 5.74 0.47 4.28
N SER A 50 4.58 0.79 4.83
CA SER A 50 4.32 0.81 6.27
C SER A 50 3.01 0.12 6.61
N ILE A 51 2.94 -0.51 7.78
CA ILE A 51 1.68 -1.05 8.31
C ILE A 51 0.72 0.12 8.59
N GLU A 52 -0.52 -0.03 8.17
CA GLU A 52 -1.59 0.89 8.56
C GLU A 52 -2.13 0.45 9.93
N PRO A 53 -2.09 1.33 10.95
CA PRO A 53 -2.60 0.99 12.26
C PRO A 53 -4.13 0.87 12.21
N THR A 54 -4.66 -0.30 12.54
CA THR A 54 -6.08 -0.49 12.83
C THR A 54 -6.40 0.19 14.16
N ASP A 55 -7.34 1.14 14.17
CA ASP A 55 -7.78 1.86 15.37
C ASP A 55 -8.19 0.88 16.48
N GLY A 56 -7.24 0.60 17.38
CA GLY A 56 -7.34 -0.46 18.40
C GLY A 56 -6.06 -0.66 19.19
N ALA A 57 -4.91 -0.20 18.70
CA ALA A 57 -3.64 -0.15 19.41
C ALA A 57 -3.22 1.32 19.69
N GLU A 58 -3.95 1.95 20.60
CA GLU A 58 -3.62 3.15 21.39
C GLU A 58 -2.90 4.36 20.73
N THR A 59 -3.64 5.44 20.46
CA THR A 59 -3.70 6.63 21.34
C THR A 59 -4.66 7.68 20.76
N VAL A 60 -5.51 8.18 21.64
CA VAL A 60 -6.54 9.19 21.39
C VAL A 60 -5.91 10.53 20.97
N SER A 61 -6.15 11.00 19.74
CA SER A 61 -6.60 12.37 19.50
C SER A 61 -7.08 12.59 18.05
N LYS A 62 -8.39 12.42 17.87
CA LYS A 62 -9.29 13.35 17.16
C LYS A 62 -8.89 13.77 15.73
N LEU A 63 -9.57 13.18 14.74
CA LEU A 63 -10.42 13.91 13.79
C LEU A 63 -11.46 12.96 13.18
N THR A 64 -12.70 13.18 13.60
CA THR A 64 -13.94 12.59 13.08
C THR A 64 -14.12 12.85 11.59
N GLY A 65 -14.34 11.77 10.84
CA GLY A 65 -14.83 11.75 9.46
C GLY A 65 -15.48 10.40 9.14
N THR A 66 -16.64 10.14 9.73
CA THR A 66 -17.50 8.99 9.46
C THR A 66 -17.88 8.91 7.97
N ASN A 67 -17.81 7.70 7.38
CA ASN A 67 -18.93 7.01 6.72
C ASN A 67 -18.42 5.74 6.00
N GLY A 68 -18.49 4.59 6.68
CA GLY A 68 -18.17 3.28 6.09
C GLY A 68 -17.54 2.27 7.05
N SER A 69 -17.99 2.21 8.31
CA SER A 69 -17.51 1.16 9.22
C SER A 69 -18.27 -0.13 8.93
N ALA A 70 -17.61 -1.06 8.24
CA ALA A 70 -17.97 -2.46 8.31
C ALA A 70 -17.61 -2.96 9.72
N VAL A 71 -18.53 -3.69 10.33
CA VAL A 71 -18.44 -4.25 11.67
C VAL A 71 -17.08 -4.92 11.87
N ALA A 72 -16.23 -4.38 12.75
CA ALA A 72 -14.96 -4.97 13.12
C ALA A 72 -15.21 -6.40 13.63
N ARG A 73 -14.86 -7.39 12.81
CA ARG A 73 -14.87 -8.79 13.22
C ARG A 73 -13.58 -9.04 13.99
N LYS A 74 -13.62 -9.97 14.93
CA LYS A 74 -12.46 -10.42 15.72
C LYS A 74 -11.27 -10.93 14.85
N ASP A 75 -11.49 -11.11 13.54
CA ASP A 75 -10.52 -11.52 12.52
C ASP A 75 -9.73 -10.34 11.89
N ASP A 76 -10.00 -9.09 12.27
CA ASP A 76 -9.38 -7.90 11.64
C ASP A 76 -7.87 -7.80 11.90
N ALA A 77 -7.36 -8.46 12.94
CA ALA A 77 -5.93 -8.57 13.23
C ALA A 77 -5.18 -9.48 12.23
N ASP A 78 -5.90 -10.35 11.50
CA ASP A 78 -5.35 -11.29 10.54
C ASP A 78 -5.42 -10.78 9.08
N CYS A 79 -5.91 -9.56 8.87
CA CYS A 79 -6.02 -8.93 7.57
C CYS A 79 -5.20 -7.64 7.56
N PRO A 80 -3.87 -7.72 7.40
CA PRO A 80 -3.02 -6.55 7.52
C PRO A 80 -3.27 -5.58 6.35
N MET A 81 -3.35 -4.30 6.68
CA MET A 81 -3.43 -3.20 5.73
C MET A 81 -2.09 -2.50 5.67
N PHE A 82 -1.64 -2.14 4.47
CA PHE A 82 -0.37 -1.44 4.27
C PHE A 82 -0.58 -0.18 3.46
N LEU A 83 0.12 0.87 3.87
CA LEU A 83 0.28 2.11 3.12
C LEU A 83 1.59 2.07 2.34
N HIS A 84 1.54 2.62 1.12
CA HIS A 84 2.63 2.62 0.17
C HIS A 84 2.93 4.02 -0.33
N LEU A 85 4.20 4.30 -0.57
CA LEU A 85 4.67 5.52 -1.22
C LEU A 85 5.77 5.16 -2.23
N LEU A 86 5.54 5.50 -3.49
CA LEU A 86 6.62 5.61 -4.46
C LEU A 86 7.03 7.08 -4.59
N ARG A 87 8.34 7.33 -4.56
CA ARG A 87 8.91 8.66 -4.75
C ARG A 87 10.20 8.58 -5.55
N VAL A 88 10.56 9.67 -6.23
CA VAL A 88 11.88 9.79 -6.85
C VAL A 88 12.93 9.94 -5.75
N SER A 89 13.97 9.11 -5.76
CA SER A 89 14.97 9.05 -4.67
C SER A 89 15.79 10.33 -4.53
N CYS A 90 16.03 11.05 -5.64
CA CYS A 90 16.92 12.22 -5.65
C CYS A 90 16.29 13.48 -5.05
N ASP A 91 14.98 13.67 -5.23
CA ASP A 91 14.27 14.91 -4.86
C ASP A 91 13.02 14.66 -4.02
N GLU A 92 12.78 13.41 -3.64
CA GLU A 92 11.67 12.92 -2.81
C GLU A 92 10.28 13.24 -3.37
N GLN A 93 10.18 13.57 -4.66
CA GLN A 93 8.90 13.89 -5.28
C GLN A 93 8.03 12.64 -5.37
N GLU A 94 6.83 12.74 -4.80
CA GLU A 94 5.83 11.68 -4.81
C GLU A 94 5.37 11.34 -6.22
N ILE A 95 5.40 10.05 -6.54
CA ILE A 95 4.93 9.47 -7.80
C ILE A 95 3.51 8.94 -7.61
N ASN A 96 3.32 8.05 -6.64
CA ASN A 96 2.03 7.54 -6.24
C ASN A 96 1.99 7.22 -4.74
N ARG A 97 0.77 7.14 -4.22
CA ARG A 97 0.49 6.50 -2.94
C ARG A 97 -0.42 5.32 -3.16
N GLY A 98 -0.32 4.34 -2.27
CA GLY A 98 -1.14 3.15 -2.37
C GLY A 98 -1.61 2.66 -1.02
N ARG A 99 -2.69 1.89 -1.06
CA ARG A 99 -3.16 1.06 0.05
C ARG A 99 -3.35 -0.35 -0.46
N THR A 100 -2.87 -1.33 0.28
CA THR A 100 -3.13 -2.75 0.00
C THR A 100 -3.77 -3.43 1.20
N GLU A 101 -4.78 -4.24 0.93
CA GLU A 101 -5.47 -5.07 1.91
C GLU A 101 -5.15 -6.53 1.61
N TRP A 102 -4.80 -7.28 2.64
CA TRP A 102 -4.37 -8.67 2.51
C TRP A 102 -5.29 -9.58 3.29
N ARG A 103 -5.50 -10.79 2.77
CA ARG A 103 -6.29 -11.84 3.44
C ARG A 103 -5.49 -13.12 3.53
N LYS A 104 -5.69 -13.89 4.61
CA LYS A 104 -5.00 -15.16 4.79
C LYS A 104 -5.25 -16.09 3.61
N LYS A 105 -4.21 -16.76 3.14
CA LYS A 105 -4.35 -17.84 2.16
C LYS A 105 -5.14 -18.97 2.79
N HIS A 106 -6.08 -19.53 2.04
CA HIS A 106 -6.72 -20.76 2.45
C HIS A 106 -5.70 -21.90 2.46
N ALA A 107 -5.68 -22.69 3.54
CA ALA A 107 -4.93 -23.95 3.56
C ALA A 107 -5.44 -24.83 2.41
N ARG A 108 -4.49 -25.37 1.64
CA ARG A 108 -4.77 -26.19 0.46
C ARG A 108 -5.13 -27.62 0.83
#